data_AF-A0A3C0A733-F1
#
_entry.id   AF-A0A3C0A733-F1
#
_cell.length_a   1.000
_cell.length_b   1.000
_cell.length_c   1.000
_cell.angle_alpha   90.00
_cell.angle_beta   90.00
_cell.angle_gamma   90.00
#
_symmetry.space_group_name_H-M   'P 1'
#
loop_
_entity.id
_entity.type
_entity.pdbx_description
1 polymer ?
#
loop_
_entity_poly.entity_id
_entity_poly.type
_entity_poly.pdbx_seq_one_letter_code
_entity_poly.pdbx_strand_id
1 'polypeptide(L)' 'ADSKKYNALEIKREGLYNEALPYLEAAYSYRSDNPQLVAKLKEIYSLLGMDAKESEMKSKLDELEN' A
#
# COMPACT_ATOMS: atom_id res chain seq x y z
N ALA A 1 27.83 -13.36 5.98
CA ALA A 1 27.18 -12.29 6.76
C ALA A 1 26.45 -11.41 5.77
N ASP A 2 25.25 -11.87 5.39
CA ASP A 2 24.55 -11.48 4.16
C ASP A 2 23.50 -10.39 4.42
N SER A 3 23.57 -9.74 5.58
CA SER A 3 22.63 -8.70 6.03
C SER A 3 22.64 -7.45 5.12
N LYS A 4 23.72 -7.19 4.38
CA LYS A 4 23.81 -6.03 3.46
C LYS A 4 22.92 -6.16 2.23
N LYS A 5 22.67 -7.38 1.73
CA LYS A 5 21.77 -7.59 0.58
C LYS A 5 20.30 -7.45 0.96
N TYR A 6 19.95 -7.81 2.19
CA TYR A 6 18.58 -7.71 2.71
C TYR A 6 18.11 -6.25 2.77
N ASN A 7 18.91 -5.37 3.36
CA ASN A 7 18.58 -3.94 3.41
C ASN A 7 18.46 -3.30 2.01
N ALA A 8 19.31 -3.69 1.06
CA ALA A 8 19.27 -3.13 -0.28
C ALA A 8 18.02 -3.53 -1.08
N LEU A 9 17.46 -4.72 -0.81
CA LEU A 9 16.22 -5.18 -1.44
C LEU A 9 14.99 -4.55 -0.82
N GLU A 10 14.98 -4.38 0.51
CA GLU A 10 13.90 -3.73 1.24
C GLU A 10 13.74 -2.26 0.83
N ILE A 11 14.86 -1.52 0.81
CA ILE A 11 14.88 -0.10 0.38
C ILE A 11 14.43 0.06 -1.08
N LYS A 12 14.83 -0.86 -1.97
CA LYS A 12 14.35 -0.83 -3.37
C LYS A 12 12.85 -1.06 -3.46
N ARG A 13 12.31 -1.95 -2.63
CA ARG A 13 10.89 -2.26 -2.61
C ARG A 13 10.07 -1.07 -2.11
N GLU A 14 10.51 -0.44 -1.03
CA GLU A 14 9.88 0.78 -0.51
C GLU A 14 9.95 1.93 -1.52
N GLY A 15 11.07 2.09 -2.23
CA GLY A 15 11.21 3.07 -3.30
C GLY A 15 10.19 2.85 -4.43
N LEU A 16 10.07 1.61 -4.91
CA LEU A 16 9.08 1.26 -5.94
C LEU A 16 7.64 1.51 -5.48
N TYR A 17 7.34 1.21 -4.21
CA TYR A 17 6.01 1.48 -3.66
C TYR A 17 5.72 2.96 -3.49
N ASN A 18 6.68 3.77 -3.03
CA ASN A 18 6.53 5.22 -2.98
C ASN A 18 6.29 5.82 -4.38
N GLU A 19 6.96 5.28 -5.40
CA GLU A 19 6.80 5.73 -6.78
C GLU A 19 5.45 5.27 -7.39
N ALA A 20 4.98 4.07 -7.03
CA ALA A 20 3.69 3.52 -7.47
C ALA A 20 2.49 4.11 -6.72
N LEU A 21 2.69 4.57 -5.48
CA LEU A 21 1.65 5.09 -4.60
C LEU A 21 0.77 6.16 -5.26
N PRO A 22 1.31 7.24 -5.89
CA PRO A 22 0.46 8.25 -6.53
C PRO A 22 -0.40 7.69 -7.65
N TYR A 23 0.06 6.67 -8.38
CA TYR A 23 -0.73 6.03 -9.43
C TYR A 23 -1.87 5.19 -8.86
N LEU A 24 -1.63 4.52 -7.73
CA LEU A 24 -2.66 3.74 -7.04
C LEU A 24 -3.67 4.64 -6.33
N GLU A 25 -3.23 5.75 -5.72
CA GLU A 25 -4.12 6.75 -5.12
C GLU A 25 -4.98 7.46 -6.18
N ALA A 26 -4.40 7.77 -7.34
CA ALA A 26 -5.15 8.28 -8.47
C ALA A 26 -6.19 7.26 -8.94
N ALA A 27 -5.78 6.01 -9.17
CA ALA A 27 -6.70 4.94 -9.55
C ALA A 27 -7.81 4.74 -8.51
N TYR A 28 -7.48 4.87 -7.23
CA TYR A 28 -8.42 4.75 -6.12
C TYR A 28 -9.41 5.90 -6.07
N SER A 29 -9.01 7.11 -6.45
CA SER A 29 -9.92 8.25 -6.61
C SER A 29 -10.98 8.02 -7.69
N TYR A 30 -10.69 7.18 -8.69
CA TYR A 30 -11.65 6.80 -9.75
C TYR A 30 -12.40 5.49 -9.47
N ARG A 31 -11.80 4.58 -8.69
CA ARG A 31 -12.31 3.22 -8.41
C ARG A 31 -12.28 2.92 -6.92
N SER A 32 -12.81 3.85 -6.13
CA SER A 32 -12.87 3.72 -4.67
C SER A 32 -13.79 2.58 -4.22
N ASP A 33 -14.66 2.12 -5.12
CA ASP A 33 -15.55 0.97 -4.94
C ASP A 33 -14.87 -0.39 -5.25
N ASN A 34 -13.57 -0.41 -5.59
CA ASN A 34 -12.88 -1.64 -5.93
C ASN A 34 -12.14 -2.22 -4.70
N PRO A 35 -12.66 -3.29 -4.06
CA PRO A 35 -12.05 -3.84 -2.86
C PRO A 35 -10.63 -4.40 -3.10
N GLN A 36 -10.32 -4.92 -4.30
CA GLN A 36 -8.95 -5.34 -4.60
C GLN A 36 -7.97 -4.16 -4.61
N LEU A 37 -8.39 -2.99 -5.09
CA LEU A 37 -7.55 -1.80 -5.10
C LEU A 37 -7.32 -1.25 -3.69
N VAL A 38 -8.36 -1.24 -2.86
CA VAL A 38 -8.28 -0.85 -1.44
C VAL A 38 -7.36 -1.80 -0.67
N ALA A 39 -7.52 -3.11 -0.87
CA ALA A 39 -6.64 -4.12 -0.26
C ALA A 39 -5.18 -3.93 -0.70
N LYS A 40 -4.93 -3.60 -1.98
CA LYS A 40 -3.58 -3.34 -2.50
C LYS A 40 -2.94 -2.11 -1.87
N LEU A 41 -3.70 -1.02 -1.75
CA LEU A 41 -3.26 0.19 -1.06
C LEU A 41 -2.98 -0.09 0.42
N LYS A 42 -3.85 -0.83 1.11
CA LYS A 42 -3.65 -1.25 2.50
C LYS A 42 -2.32 -1.99 2.68
N GLU A 43 -2.06 -3.00 1.84
CA GLU A 43 -0.78 -3.74 1.89
C GLU A 43 0.40 -2.78 1.71
N ILE A 44 0.36 -1.92 0.70
CA ILE A 44 1.46 -0.98 0.41
C ILE A 44 1.70 -0.02 1.58
N TYR A 45 0.64 0.53 2.18
CA TYR A 45 0.76 1.39 3.35
C TYR A 45 1.38 0.66 4.54
N SER A 46 0.98 -0.59 4.79
CA SER A 46 1.58 -1.42 5.84
C SER A 46 3.08 -1.66 5.58
N LEU A 47 3.46 -1.91 4.32
CA LEU A 47 4.86 -2.12 3.94
C LEU A 47 5.71 -0.84 4.00
N LEU A 48 5.08 0.33 3.93
CA LEU A 48 5.72 1.65 4.07
C LEU A 48 5.68 2.18 5.52
N GLY A 49 5.09 1.44 6.46
CA GLY A 49 4.91 1.91 7.85
C GLY A 49 3.94 3.10 7.98
N MET A 50 2.97 3.21 7.07
CA MET A 50 1.95 4.25 7.08
C MET A 50 0.68 3.77 7.80
N ASP A 51 0.77 3.47 9.10
CA ASP A 51 -0.31 2.87 9.89
C ASP A 51 -1.64 3.63 9.81
N ALA A 52 -1.58 4.97 9.78
CA ALA A 52 -2.78 5.80 9.67
C ALA A 52 -3.54 5.55 8.35
N LYS A 53 -2.82 5.49 7.22
CA LYS A 53 -3.42 5.20 5.91
C LYS A 53 -3.82 3.73 5.78
N GLU A 54 -3.06 2.81 6.38
CA GLU A 54 -3.43 1.40 6.45
C GLU A 54 -4.79 1.24 7.14
N SER A 55 -4.95 1.86 8.31
CA SER A 55 -6.21 1.82 9.06
C SER A 55 -7.37 2.40 8.27
N GLU A 56 -7.16 3.51 7.55
CA GLU A 56 -8.20 4.08 6.67
C GLU A 56 -8.61 3.09 5.58
N MET A 57 -7.64 2.51 4.86
CA MET A 57 -7.93 1.52 3.81
C MET A 57 -8.61 0.28 4.37
N LYS A 58 -8.25 -0.15 5.58
CA LYS A 58 -8.90 -1.27 6.27
C LYS A 58 -10.37 -0.99 6.54
N SER A 59 -10.70 0.18 7.09
CA SER A 59 -12.10 0.58 7.32
C SER A 59 -12.89 0.61 6.02
N LYS A 60 -12.32 1.19 4.96
CA LYS A 60 -13.00 1.24 3.65
C LYS A 60 -13.18 -0.14 3.03
N LEU A 61 -12.22 -1.04 3.21
CA LEU A 61 -12.36 -2.41 2.72
C LEU A 61 -13.50 -3.13 3.44
N ASP A 62 -13.62 -2.95 4.75
CA ASP A 62 -14.73 -3.49 5.56
C ASP A 62 -16.09 -2.91 5.13
N GLU A 63 -16.13 -1.63 4.76
CA GLU A 63 -17.32 -0.99 4.19
C GLU A 63 -17.71 -1.55 2.80
N LEU A 64 -16.73 -1.99 2.00
CA LEU A 64 -16.97 -2.56 0.67
C LEU A 64 -17.34 -4.06 0.70
N GLU A 65 -16.97 -4.76 1.77
CA GLU A 65 -17.26 -6.19 1.96
C GLU A 65 -18.58 -6.44 2.71
N ASN A 66 -19.22 -5.41 3.25
CA ASN A 66 -20.55 -5.44 3.88
C ASN A 66 -21.69 -5.24 2.86
#